data_AF-A0A9J2PX05-F1
#
_entry.id   AF-A0A9J2PX05-F1
#
_cell.length_a   1.000
_cell.length_b   1.000
_cell.length_c   1.000
_cell.angle_alpha   90.00
_cell.angle_beta   90.00
_cell.angle_gamma   90.00
#
_symmetry.space_group_name_H-M   'P 1'
#
loop_
_entity.id
_entity.type
_entity.pdbx_description
1 polymer ?
#
loop_
_entity_poly.entity_id
_entity_poly.type
_entity_poly.pdbx_seq_one_letter_code
_entity_poly.pdbx_strand_id
1 'polypeptide(L)'
;MFGFNEIPLSKEEEEFPLAYAALVYKWTDEVFYMLSAFYHPQNVYCIAIDRKSDLSFMTSVLLLGKCFPNIQIMVCFYFSFLNQTSHALYHISLDEDTQN
;
A
#
# COMPACT_ATOMS: atom_id res chain seq x y z
N MET A 1 -8.48 6.99 17.30
CA MET A 1 -7.89 8.00 16.39
C MET A 1 -6.57 7.43 15.92
N PHE A 2 -6.31 7.43 14.61
CA PHE A 2 -5.13 6.79 14.02
C PHE A 2 -3.86 7.61 14.30
N GLY A 3 -2.74 6.94 14.60
CA GLY A 3 -1.44 7.57 14.79
C GLY A 3 -0.52 7.26 13.61
N PHE A 4 0.18 8.27 13.09
CA PHE A 4 1.16 8.12 12.02
C PHE A 4 2.48 8.74 12.47
N ASN A 5 3.59 8.02 12.30
CA ASN A 5 4.91 8.55 12.61
C ASN A 5 5.29 9.63 11.59
N GLU A 6 5.67 10.82 12.07
CA GLU A 6 6.09 11.93 11.22
C GLU A 6 7.60 11.95 10.96
N ILE A 7 8.37 11.20 11.76
CA ILE A 7 9.82 11.06 11.68
C ILE A 7 10.23 9.58 11.81
N PRO A 8 11.37 9.15 11.24
CA PRO A 8 11.94 7.83 11.51
C PRO A 8 12.17 7.63 13.02
N LEU A 9 12.01 6.41 13.55
CA LEU A 9 12.16 6.16 14.99
C LEU A 9 13.63 5.91 15.38
N SER A 10 14.47 5.57 14.41
CA SER A 10 15.91 5.40 14.60
C SER A 10 16.71 5.73 13.33
N LYS A 11 18.03 5.85 13.47
CA LYS A 11 18.93 6.06 12.31
C LYS A 11 18.98 4.82 11.41
N GLU A 12 18.95 3.64 12.03
CA GLU A 12 18.95 2.37 11.33
C GLU A 12 17.72 2.25 10.42
N GLU A 13 16.54 2.68 10.88
CA GLU A 13 15.33 2.70 10.06
C GLU A 13 15.36 3.78 8.96
N GLU A 14 16.00 4.92 9.21
CA GLU A 14 16.17 6.00 8.22
C GLU A 14 17.10 5.57 7.08
N GLU A 15 18.17 4.85 7.40
CA GLU A 15 19.17 4.35 6.44
C GLU A 15 18.67 3.14 5.63
N PHE A 16 17.54 2.54 6.01
CA PHE A 16 16.98 1.35 5.37
C PHE A 16 15.51 1.54 4.92
N PRO A 17 15.25 2.35 3.88
CA PRO A 17 13.90 2.60 3.40
C PRO A 17 13.25 1.35 2.77
N LEU A 18 12.01 1.07 3.15
CA LEU A 18 11.24 -0.08 2.66
C LEU A 18 10.16 0.32 1.66
N ALA A 19 9.77 -0.62 0.80
CA ALA A 19 8.65 -0.48 -0.12
C ALA A 19 7.54 -1.48 0.21
N TYR A 20 6.32 -0.98 0.40
CA TYR A 20 5.14 -1.80 0.67
C TYR A 20 4.12 -1.70 -0.47
N ALA A 21 3.49 -2.82 -0.81
CA ALA A 21 2.36 -2.86 -1.73
C ALA A 21 1.14 -3.49 -1.05
N ALA A 22 -0.02 -2.85 -1.15
CA ALA A 22 -1.27 -3.34 -0.58
C ALA A 22 -2.40 -3.28 -1.61
N LEU A 23 -3.14 -4.39 -1.76
CA LEU A 23 -4.39 -4.42 -2.50
C LEU A 23 -5.56 -4.21 -1.54
N VAL A 24 -6.40 -3.22 -1.79
CA VAL A 24 -7.55 -2.87 -0.95
C VAL A 24 -8.86 -2.86 -1.75
N TYR A 25 -9.96 -3.23 -1.09
CA TYR A 25 -11.27 -3.35 -1.74
C TYR A 25 -12.41 -2.66 -0.96
N LYS A 26 -12.39 -2.67 0.38
CA LYS A 26 -13.46 -2.11 1.22
C LYS A 26 -12.92 -1.48 2.49
N TRP A 27 -13.80 -0.67 3.12
CA TRP A 27 -13.64 -0.05 4.43
C TRP A 27 -12.39 0.82 4.57
N THR A 28 -12.54 2.14 4.42
CA THR A 28 -11.41 3.07 4.53
C THR A 28 -10.76 3.01 5.91
N ASP A 29 -11.54 2.73 6.97
CA ASP A 29 -11.02 2.59 8.33
C ASP A 29 -10.02 1.43 8.47
N GLU A 30 -10.25 0.30 7.78
CA GLU A 30 -9.30 -0.83 7.77
C GLU A 30 -7.98 -0.43 7.10
N VAL A 31 -8.03 0.38 6.04
CA VAL A 31 -6.83 0.92 5.39
C VAL A 31 -6.06 1.84 6.33
N PHE A 32 -6.76 2.71 7.07
CA PHE A 32 -6.12 3.57 8.07
C PHE A 32 -5.53 2.78 9.24
N TYR A 33 -6.23 1.75 9.73
CA TYR A 33 -5.70 0.87 10.77
C TYR A 33 -4.45 0.13 10.30
N MET A 34 -4.51 -0.45 9.10
CA MET A 34 -3.37 -1.12 8.46
C MET A 34 -2.17 -0.16 8.36
N LEU A 35 -2.36 1.04 7.79
CA LEU A 35 -1.28 2.02 7.68
C LEU A 35 -0.76 2.47 9.04
N SER A 36 -1.64 2.70 10.03
CA SER A 36 -1.20 3.13 11.35
C SER A 36 -0.27 2.13 12.05
N ALA A 37 -0.30 0.86 11.65
CA ALA A 37 0.55 -0.17 12.23
C ALA A 37 2.00 -0.14 11.70
N PHE A 38 2.24 0.31 10.46
CA PHE A 38 3.58 0.24 9.83
C PHE A 38 3.94 1.45 8.96
N TYR A 39 3.22 2.57 9.09
CA TYR A 39 3.55 3.80 8.39
C TYR A 39 4.77 4.49 9.00
N HIS A 40 5.78 4.73 8.17
CA HIS A 40 6.95 5.54 8.48
C HIS A 40 7.29 6.43 7.29
N PRO A 41 7.78 7.66 7.53
CA PRO A 41 7.94 8.69 6.49
C PRO A 41 9.01 8.36 5.45
N GLN A 42 10.04 7.59 5.81
CA GLN A 42 11.12 7.19 4.90
C GLN A 42 10.73 6.03 3.96
N ASN A 43 9.66 5.31 4.27
CA ASN A 43 9.17 4.20 3.45
C ASN A 43 8.29 4.71 2.31
N VAL A 44 8.16 3.89 1.26
CA VAL A 44 7.27 4.15 0.14
C VAL A 44 6.14 3.12 0.09
N TYR A 45 4.93 3.58 -0.22
CA TYR A 45 3.73 2.75 -0.18
C TYR A 45 3.01 2.80 -1.53
N CYS A 46 2.59 1.65 -2.02
CA CYS A 46 1.76 1.51 -3.20
C CYS A 46 0.43 0.86 -2.81
N ILE A 47 -0.66 1.61 -2.91
CA ILE A 47 -2.00 1.11 -2.60
C ILE A 47 -2.76 0.92 -3.91
N ALA A 48 -3.03 -0.33 -4.26
CA ALA A 48 -3.84 -0.71 -5.40
C ALA A 48 -5.30 -0.91 -4.95
N ILE A 49 -6.23 -0.19 -5.56
CA ILE A 49 -7.66 -0.33 -5.29
C ILE A 49 -8.28 -1.30 -6.29
N ASP A 50 -8.99 -2.32 -5.82
CA ASP A 50 -9.78 -3.19 -6.70
C ASP A 50 -10.90 -2.38 -7.37
N ARG A 51 -11.04 -2.49 -8.71
CA ARG A 51 -12.05 -1.77 -9.49
C ARG A 51 -13.49 -1.98 -9.02
N LYS A 52 -13.79 -3.12 -8.39
CA LYS A 52 -15.13 -3.44 -7.89
C LYS A 52 -15.51 -2.64 -6.65
N SER A 53 -14.58 -1.89 -6.08
CA SER A 53 -14.81 -1.08 -4.87
C SER A 53 -15.83 0.02 -5.14
N ASP A 54 -16.53 0.44 -4.09
CA ASP A 54 -17.50 1.53 -4.20
C ASP A 54 -16.81 2.87 -4.48
N LEU A 55 -17.49 3.76 -5.21
CA LEU A 55 -16.93 5.07 -5.58
C LEU A 55 -16.54 5.92 -4.36
N SER A 56 -17.32 5.82 -3.28
CA SER A 56 -17.00 6.51 -2.03
C SER A 56 -15.69 6.00 -1.43
N PHE A 57 -15.46 4.68 -1.42
CA PHE A 57 -14.22 4.10 -0.93
C PHE A 57 -13.04 4.52 -1.81
N MET A 58 -13.17 4.39 -3.14
CA MET A 58 -12.13 4.81 -4.08
C MET A 58 -11.75 6.28 -3.87
N THR A 59 -12.74 7.16 -3.71
CA THR A 59 -12.51 8.59 -3.48
C THR A 59 -11.77 8.84 -2.17
N SER A 60 -12.19 8.19 -1.07
CA SER A 60 -11.53 8.33 0.23
C SER A 60 -10.07 7.86 0.19
N VAL A 61 -9.80 6.72 -0.45
CA VAL A 61 -8.43 6.22 -0.60
C VAL A 61 -7.65 7.15 -1.53
N LEU A 62 -8.17 7.60 -2.66
CA LEU A 62 -7.47 8.59 -3.52
C LEU A 62 -7.13 9.90 -2.79
N LEU A 63 -7.98 10.35 -1.86
CA LEU A 63 -7.69 11.52 -1.02
C LEU A 63 -6.54 11.25 -0.03
N LEU A 64 -6.45 10.05 0.52
CA LEU A 64 -5.34 9.63 1.38
C LEU A 64 -3.99 9.85 0.67
N GLY A 65 -3.87 9.45 -0.59
CA GLY A 65 -2.62 9.63 -1.37
C GLY A 65 -2.26 11.09 -1.66
N LYS A 66 -3.21 12.02 -1.51
CA LYS A 66 -2.90 13.47 -1.56
C LYS A 66 -2.38 13.99 -0.22
N CYS A 67 -2.75 13.36 0.89
CA CYS A 67 -2.32 13.75 2.23
C CYS A 67 -0.90 13.25 2.55
N PHE A 68 -0.50 12.10 2.00
CA PHE A 68 0.78 11.47 2.29
C PHE A 68 1.64 11.39 1.02
N PRO A 69 2.74 12.17 0.91
CA PRO A 69 3.52 12.27 -0.32
C PRO A 69 4.26 10.97 -0.70
N ASN A 70 4.50 10.08 0.26
CA ASN A 70 5.14 8.78 0.10
C ASN A 70 4.14 7.64 -0.18
N ILE A 71 2.84 7.93 -0.32
CA ILE A 71 1.80 6.96 -0.68
C ILE A 71 1.35 7.21 -2.12
N GLN A 72 1.58 6.22 -2.97
CA GLN A 72 1.10 6.19 -4.36
C GLN A 72 -0.14 5.32 -4.46
N ILE A 73 -1.14 5.78 -5.22
CA ILE A 73 -2.43 5.09 -5.33
C ILE A 73 -2.72 4.79 -6.78
N MET A 74 -3.02 3.53 -7.07
CA MET A 74 -3.48 3.10 -8.39
C MET A 74 -4.82 2.40 -8.29
N VAL A 75 -5.66 2.55 -9.30
CA VAL A 75 -6.87 1.72 -9.45
C VAL A 75 -6.51 0.56 -10.35
N CYS A 76 -6.65 -0.67 -9.85
CA CYS A 76 -6.41 -1.89 -10.61
C CYS A 76 -7.59 -2.12 -11.56
N PHE A 77 -7.55 -1.46 -12.72
CA PHE A 77 -8.36 -1.83 -13.86
C PHE A 77 -7.73 -3.09 -14.44
N TYR A 78 -8.36 -4.27 -14.26
CA TYR A 78 -7.98 -5.56 -14.84
C TYR A 78 -6.87 -5.46 -15.90
N PHE A 79 -5.66 -5.88 -15.54
CA PHE A 79 -4.58 -6.03 -16.50
C PHE A 79 -5.08 -6.96 -17.61
N SER A 80 -5.19 -6.48 -18.86
CA SER A 80 -5.55 -7.31 -20.03
C SER A 80 -4.44 -8.31 -20.43
N PHE A 81 -3.69 -8.81 -19.46
CA PHE A 81 -2.69 -9.87 -19.58
C PHE A 81 -2.77 -10.64 -18.26
N LEU A 82 -3.63 -11.62 -18.10
CA LEU A 82 -3.24 -13.00 -18.26
C LEU A 82 -4.56 -13.78 -18.16
N ASN A 83 -4.99 -14.36 -19.27
CA ASN A 83 -5.79 -15.57 -19.19
C ASN A 83 -4.92 -16.69 -18.60
N GLN A 84 -4.65 -16.70 -17.29
CA GLN A 84 -4.37 -17.93 -16.52
C GLN A 84 -4.33 -17.66 -15.01
N THR A 85 -5.20 -18.37 -14.28
CA THR A 85 -5.20 -18.74 -12.84
C THR A 85 -5.12 -17.66 -11.76
N SER A 86 -6.31 -17.30 -11.29
CA SER A 86 -6.61 -16.74 -9.97
C SER A 86 -6.01 -17.60 -8.84
N HIS A 87 -5.30 -16.95 -7.90
CA HIS A 87 -4.95 -17.35 -6.52
C HIS A 87 -3.46 -17.43 -6.12
N ALA A 88 -2.48 -17.43 -7.04
CA ALA A 88 -1.06 -17.61 -6.64
C ALA A 88 -0.16 -16.35 -6.67
N LEU A 89 -0.61 -15.21 -7.19
CA LEU A 89 0.29 -14.08 -7.49
C LEU A 89 0.44 -13.01 -6.41
N TYR A 90 -0.34 -13.06 -5.32
CA TYR A 90 -0.24 -12.02 -4.27
C TYR A 90 0.87 -12.27 -3.23
N HIS A 91 1.47 -13.46 -3.21
CA HIS A 91 2.42 -13.84 -2.17
C HIS A 91 3.90 -13.87 -2.61
N ILE A 92 4.19 -13.56 -3.89
CA ILE A 92 5.55 -13.68 -4.46
C ILE A 92 5.89 -12.40 -5.23
N SER A 93 6.28 -11.34 -4.52
CA SER A 93 7.13 -10.28 -5.08
C SER A 93 7.94 -9.50 -4.02
N LEU A 94 7.91 -9.89 -2.74
CA LEU A 94 8.65 -9.19 -1.68
C LEU A 94 9.75 -10.04 -1.02
N ASP A 95 10.08 -11.21 -1.56
CA ASP A 95 11.18 -12.06 -1.05
C ASP A 95 12.11 -12.51 -2.20
N GLU A 96 12.73 -11.57 -2.91
CA GLU A 96 13.88 -11.91 -3.77
C GLU A 96 15.07 -10.93 -3.64
N ASP A 97 15.25 -10.34 -2.44
CA ASP A 97 16.52 -9.73 -2.03
C ASP A 97 17.03 -10.38 -0.73
N THR A 98 17.20 -11.70 -0.75
CA THR A 98 18.22 -12.36 0.09
C THR A 98 19.03 -13.33 -0.75
N GLN A 99 20.34 -13.06 -0.81
CA GLN A 99 21.46 -13.85 -1.36
C GLN A 99 21.67 -13.84 -2.87
N ASN A 100 22.45 -12.87 -3.38
CA ASN A 100 23.91 -13.03 -3.64
C ASN A 100 24.49 -11.77 -4.31
#